data_AF-A0A813XZX5-F1
#
_entry.id   AF-A0A813XZX5-F1
#
_cell.length_a   1.000
_cell.length_b   1.000
_cell.length_c   1.000
_cell.angle_alpha   90.00
_cell.angle_beta   90.00
_cell.angle_gamma   90.00
#
_symmetry.space_group_name_H-M   'P 1'
#
loop_
_entity.id
_entity.type
_entity.pdbx_description
1 polymer ?
#
loop_
_entity_poly.entity_id
_entity_poly.type
_entity_poly.pdbx_seq_one_letter_code
_entity_poly.pdbx_strand_id
1 'polypeptide(L)'
;MKLEGGRDYLTTAANTVNSLVKGKDPRVYLKPGNVIQFLSRSSGRTIQIVVSKTSNELICDAIGGTGSYYPNAHWLVVCTSNGRYCFHNNYNYLAINNGKIIIIPSTSNEKAPTEAEFRAQDVLGSAQAIYLESVHMPGYFVNFNDDGVPSEDIKLKTKEKFGQFEIQLIAYGPGIQPEKDDQTIEKSDELAPPPYWAAAANASNNPSHTESNSTSS
;
A
#
# COMPACT_ATOMS: atom_id res chain seq x y z
N MET A 1 -2.43 -33.72 -16.51
CA MET A 1 -1.39 -32.76 -16.12
C MET A 1 -2.06 -31.53 -15.52
N LYS A 2 -1.82 -31.26 -14.23
CA LYS A 2 -2.27 -30.05 -13.54
C LYS A 2 -1.15 -29.03 -13.61
N LEU A 3 -1.44 -27.84 -14.13
CA LEU A 3 -0.52 -26.69 -14.12
C LEU A 3 -0.57 -26.06 -12.72
N GLU A 4 0.35 -26.44 -11.85
CA GLU A 4 0.73 -25.69 -10.65
C GLU A 4 1.88 -24.75 -11.03
N GLY A 5 1.67 -23.44 -10.94
CA GLY A 5 2.71 -22.48 -11.31
C GLY A 5 2.30 -21.01 -11.38
N GLY A 6 1.03 -20.66 -11.10
CA GLY A 6 0.57 -19.27 -11.17
C GLY A 6 0.62 -18.46 -9.88
N ARG A 7 0.74 -19.12 -8.71
CA ARG A 7 0.66 -18.46 -7.39
C ARG A 7 2.02 -18.02 -6.83
N ASP A 8 3.10 -18.69 -7.23
CA ASP A 8 4.42 -18.44 -6.65
C ASP A 8 5.09 -17.18 -7.22
N TYR A 9 4.79 -16.82 -8.47
CA TYR A 9 5.36 -15.61 -9.08
C TYR A 9 4.77 -14.31 -8.52
N LEU A 10 3.50 -14.31 -8.13
CA LEU A 10 2.84 -13.11 -7.57
C LEU A 10 3.25 -12.83 -6.14
N THR A 11 3.47 -13.88 -5.35
CA THR A 11 4.02 -13.77 -3.99
C THR A 11 5.46 -13.26 -4.03
N THR A 12 6.22 -13.66 -5.05
CA THR A 12 7.60 -13.22 -5.25
C THR A 12 7.69 -11.72 -5.57
N ALA A 13 6.87 -11.18 -6.47
CA ALA A 13 6.94 -9.75 -6.83
C ALA A 13 6.57 -8.79 -5.68
N ALA A 14 5.56 -9.12 -4.86
CA ALA A 14 5.21 -8.33 -3.68
C ALA A 14 6.27 -8.44 -2.57
N ASN A 15 6.96 -9.58 -2.46
CA ASN A 15 8.09 -9.76 -1.57
C ASN A 15 9.35 -9.06 -2.06
N THR A 16 9.56 -8.90 -3.37
CA THR A 16 10.75 -8.21 -3.92
C THR A 16 10.74 -6.72 -3.55
N VAL A 17 9.59 -6.03 -3.65
CA VAL A 17 9.47 -4.61 -3.23
C VAL A 17 9.69 -4.46 -1.73
N ASN A 18 9.18 -5.36 -0.90
CA ASN A 18 9.40 -5.33 0.56
C ASN A 18 10.84 -5.70 0.95
N SER A 19 11.54 -6.54 0.17
CA SER A 19 12.93 -6.93 0.43
C SER A 19 13.95 -5.83 0.14
N LEU A 20 13.65 -4.94 -0.83
CA LEU A 20 14.48 -3.78 -1.20
C LEU A 20 14.39 -2.60 -0.21
N VAL A 21 13.50 -2.69 0.79
CA VAL A 21 13.11 -1.58 1.67
C VAL A 21 13.43 -1.85 3.15
N LYS A 22 13.95 -3.04 3.50
CA LYS A 22 14.40 -3.34 4.86
C LYS A 22 15.45 -2.33 5.32
N GLY A 23 15.04 -1.35 6.12
CA GLY A 23 15.89 -0.32 6.72
C GLY A 23 15.66 1.12 6.24
N LYS A 24 14.76 1.37 5.28
CA LYS A 24 14.38 2.74 4.90
C LYS A 24 13.27 3.27 5.83
N ASP A 25 13.36 4.56 6.19
CA ASP A 25 12.38 5.25 7.02
C ASP A 25 10.98 5.17 6.38
N PRO A 26 9.96 4.61 7.06
CA PRO A 26 8.61 4.42 6.50
C PRO A 26 7.95 5.74 6.07
N ARG A 27 8.39 6.88 6.60
CA ARG A 27 7.89 8.22 6.23
C ARG A 27 8.27 8.62 4.81
N VAL A 28 9.25 7.97 4.18
CA VAL A 28 9.60 8.21 2.77
C VAL A 28 8.40 7.98 1.83
N TYR A 29 7.42 7.18 2.27
CA TYR A 29 6.19 6.89 1.53
C TYR A 29 5.04 7.83 1.84
N LEU A 30 5.13 8.63 2.90
CA LEU A 30 4.17 9.69 3.24
C LEU A 30 4.37 10.93 2.35
N LYS A 31 4.47 10.73 1.04
CA LYS A 31 4.54 11.80 0.04
C LYS A 31 3.15 11.99 -0.57
N PRO A 32 2.66 13.23 -0.71
CA PRO A 32 1.34 13.47 -1.28
C PRO A 32 1.19 12.84 -2.66
N GLY A 33 0.05 12.21 -2.92
CA GLY A 33 -0.25 11.48 -4.15
C GLY A 33 0.14 10.00 -4.11
N ASN A 34 0.98 9.56 -3.18
CA ASN A 34 1.24 8.13 -3.00
C ASN A 34 -0.01 7.41 -2.48
N VAL A 35 -0.14 6.16 -2.88
CA VAL A 35 -1.12 5.21 -2.34
C VAL A 35 -0.39 4.22 -1.46
N ILE A 36 -0.83 4.08 -0.21
CA ILE A 36 -0.20 3.23 0.80
C ILE A 36 -1.21 2.29 1.47
N GLN A 37 -0.69 1.31 2.21
CA GLN A 37 -1.42 0.58 3.24
C GLN A 37 -0.73 0.75 4.59
N PHE A 38 -1.52 0.89 5.64
CA PHE A 38 -1.03 0.84 7.02
C PHE A 38 -1.19 -0.58 7.55
N LEU A 39 -0.08 -1.25 7.83
CA LEU A 39 -0.06 -2.56 8.45
C LEU A 39 -0.01 -2.41 9.97
N SER A 40 -1.08 -2.78 10.66
CA SER A 40 -1.14 -2.74 12.12
C SER A 40 -0.24 -3.83 12.71
N ARG A 41 0.66 -3.45 13.62
CA ARG A 41 1.50 -4.43 14.33
C ARG A 41 0.74 -5.25 15.36
N SER A 42 -0.42 -4.80 15.84
CA SER A 42 -1.26 -5.57 16.76
C SER A 42 -1.91 -6.75 16.05
N SER A 43 -2.64 -6.49 14.98
CA SER A 43 -3.40 -7.50 14.24
C SER A 43 -2.60 -8.20 13.13
N GLY A 44 -1.49 -7.61 12.66
CA GLY A 44 -0.74 -8.10 11.50
C GLY A 44 -1.52 -7.94 10.18
N ARG A 45 -2.50 -7.03 10.15
CA ARG A 45 -3.43 -6.81 9.04
C ARG A 45 -3.53 -5.32 8.71
N THR A 46 -4.06 -4.99 7.54
CA THR A 46 -4.08 -3.61 7.07
C THR A 46 -5.33 -2.86 7.52
N ILE A 47 -5.19 -1.55 7.75
CA ILE A 47 -6.33 -0.66 7.97
C ILE A 47 -7.17 -0.59 6.69
N GLN A 48 -8.48 -0.82 6.80
CA GLN A 48 -9.45 -0.78 5.70
C GLN A 48 -10.74 -0.06 6.07
N ILE A 49 -11.47 0.37 5.04
CA ILE A 49 -12.85 0.83 5.15
C ILE A 49 -13.79 -0.35 4.86
N VAL A 50 -14.80 -0.53 5.70
CA VAL A 50 -15.88 -1.51 5.52
C VAL A 50 -17.22 -0.89 5.90
N VAL A 51 -18.32 -1.52 5.46
CA VAL A 51 -19.66 -1.14 5.91
C VAL A 51 -19.99 -1.92 7.18
N SER A 52 -20.35 -1.21 8.25
CA SER A 52 -20.81 -1.78 9.50
C SER A 52 -22.09 -2.60 9.27
N LYS A 53 -22.09 -3.85 9.73
CA LYS A 53 -23.27 -4.73 9.64
C LYS A 53 -24.45 -4.24 10.49
N THR A 54 -24.19 -3.44 11.52
CA THR A 54 -25.21 -3.00 12.49
C THR A 54 -25.74 -1.61 12.19
N SER A 55 -24.87 -0.67 11.81
CA SER A 55 -25.28 0.72 11.53
C SER A 55 -25.41 1.04 10.04
N ASN A 56 -24.93 0.17 9.14
CA ASN A 56 -24.83 0.42 7.70
C ASN A 56 -24.00 1.67 7.35
N GLU A 57 -23.17 2.15 8.29
CA GLU A 57 -22.24 3.26 8.10
C GLU A 57 -20.87 2.74 7.69
N LEU A 58 -20.06 3.61 7.06
CA LEU A 58 -18.65 3.32 6.84
C LEU A 58 -17.90 3.37 8.16
N ILE A 59 -17.18 2.29 8.45
CA ILE A 59 -16.30 2.17 9.60
C ILE A 59 -14.90 1.79 9.14
N CYS A 60 -13.96 1.95 10.06
CA CYS A 60 -12.57 1.57 9.88
C CYS A 60 -12.27 0.36 10.75
N ASP A 61 -11.58 -0.64 10.21
CA ASP A 61 -10.98 -1.73 10.99
C ASP A 61 -9.58 -2.05 10.46
N ALA A 62 -8.81 -2.85 11.19
CA ALA A 62 -7.50 -3.34 10.81
C ALA A 62 -7.54 -4.86 10.56
N ILE A 63 -8.44 -5.32 9.68
CA ILE A 63 -8.60 -6.74 9.28
C ILE A 63 -8.32 -6.92 7.77
N GLY A 64 -7.98 -5.82 7.07
CA GLY A 64 -7.73 -5.80 5.64
C GLY A 64 -6.60 -6.71 5.18
N GLY A 65 -6.64 -7.06 3.89
CA GLY A 65 -5.56 -7.79 3.23
C GLY A 65 -4.44 -6.89 2.75
N THR A 66 -3.31 -7.50 2.40
CA THR A 66 -2.08 -6.80 1.99
C THR A 66 -1.89 -6.87 0.48
N GLY A 67 -1.46 -5.77 -0.14
CA GLY A 67 -1.18 -5.66 -1.57
C GLY A 67 -2.28 -5.01 -2.41
N SER A 68 -2.06 -4.98 -3.72
CA SER A 68 -2.87 -4.22 -4.69
C SER A 68 -4.31 -4.74 -4.88
N TYR A 69 -4.59 -5.99 -4.49
CA TYR A 69 -5.92 -6.60 -4.63
C TYR A 69 -6.94 -6.20 -3.55
N TYR A 70 -6.54 -5.39 -2.57
CA TYR A 70 -7.37 -4.96 -1.44
C TYR A 70 -7.63 -3.44 -1.48
N PRO A 71 -8.42 -2.94 -2.43
CA PRO A 71 -8.58 -1.51 -2.68
C PRO A 71 -9.24 -0.76 -1.52
N ASN A 72 -10.01 -1.44 -0.68
CA ASN A 72 -10.61 -0.84 0.51
C ASN A 72 -9.60 -0.60 1.64
N ALA A 73 -8.40 -1.17 1.54
CA ALA A 73 -7.28 -0.93 2.45
C ALA A 73 -6.28 0.11 1.90
N HIS A 74 -6.51 0.66 0.70
CA HIS A 74 -5.64 1.66 0.09
C HIS A 74 -5.96 3.05 0.63
N TRP A 75 -4.91 3.81 0.93
CA TRP A 75 -5.01 5.17 1.44
C TRP A 75 -4.19 6.10 0.57
N LEU A 76 -4.83 7.07 -0.06
CA LEU A 76 -4.15 8.18 -0.72
C LEU A 76 -3.60 9.12 0.35
N VAL A 77 -2.30 9.40 0.27
CA VAL A 77 -1.65 10.39 1.12
C VAL A 77 -1.96 11.77 0.57
N VAL A 78 -2.57 12.61 1.40
CA VAL A 78 -2.74 14.04 1.14
C VAL A 78 -1.91 14.78 2.19
N CYS A 79 -0.97 15.62 1.75
CA CYS A 79 -0.13 16.37 2.66
C CYS A 79 -0.68 17.78 2.80
N THR A 80 -0.80 18.25 4.04
CA THR A 80 -0.95 19.68 4.31
C THR A 80 0.45 20.30 4.48
N SER A 81 0.55 21.63 4.42
CA SER A 81 1.78 22.29 4.85
C SER A 81 2.15 21.88 6.29
N ASN A 82 3.46 21.83 6.58
CA ASN A 82 4.03 21.57 7.92
C ASN A 82 3.96 20.11 8.44
N GLY A 83 4.10 19.12 7.55
CA GLY A 83 4.28 17.71 7.97
C GLY A 83 3.05 17.10 8.63
N ARG A 84 1.85 17.54 8.22
CA ARG A 84 0.59 16.90 8.61
C ARG A 84 -0.02 16.20 7.40
N TYR A 85 -0.71 15.11 7.69
CA TYR A 85 -1.19 14.19 6.69
C TYR A 85 -2.67 13.95 6.88
N CYS A 86 -3.39 13.95 5.77
CA CYS A 86 -4.72 13.37 5.68
C CYS A 86 -4.61 12.09 4.85
N PHE A 87 -5.42 11.10 5.19
CA PHE A 87 -5.46 9.83 4.48
C PHE A 87 -6.89 9.56 4.06
N HIS A 88 -7.11 9.31 2.77
CA HIS A 88 -8.44 8.99 2.29
C HIS A 88 -8.47 7.85 1.28
N ASN A 89 -9.63 7.21 1.20
CA ASN A 89 -9.97 6.27 0.16
C ASN A 89 -11.25 6.75 -0.52
N ASN A 90 -11.17 7.17 -1.78
CA ASN A 90 -12.31 7.75 -2.52
C ASN A 90 -13.05 8.85 -1.73
N TYR A 91 -12.30 9.84 -1.23
CA TYR A 91 -12.81 10.96 -0.41
C TYR A 91 -13.46 10.57 0.94
N ASN A 92 -13.26 9.32 1.38
CA ASN A 92 -13.57 8.89 2.74
C ASN A 92 -12.32 8.99 3.60
N TYR A 93 -12.31 9.93 4.53
CA TYR A 93 -11.13 10.29 5.32
C TYR A 93 -11.08 9.50 6.62
N LEU A 94 -9.91 8.96 6.94
CA LEU A 94 -9.61 8.48 8.29
C LEU A 94 -9.57 9.68 9.23
N ALA A 95 -10.24 9.59 10.38
CA ALA A 95 -10.27 10.67 11.36
C ALA A 95 -10.35 10.13 12.80
N ILE A 96 -9.98 10.98 13.75
CA ILE A 96 -10.35 10.81 15.15
C ILE A 96 -11.25 11.97 15.55
N ASN A 97 -12.45 11.65 16.01
CA ASN A 97 -13.41 12.64 16.49
C ASN A 97 -14.11 12.11 17.74
N ASN A 98 -14.24 12.95 18.77
CA ASN A 98 -14.86 12.61 20.05
C ASN A 98 -14.35 11.27 20.63
N GLY A 99 -13.03 11.06 20.57
CA GLY A 99 -12.38 9.87 21.12
C GLY A 99 -12.69 8.57 20.37
N LYS A 100 -13.12 8.66 19.11
CA LYS A 100 -13.40 7.51 18.25
C LYS A 100 -12.68 7.63 16.91
N ILE A 101 -12.18 6.51 16.41
CA ILE A 101 -11.72 6.38 15.03
C ILE A 101 -12.96 6.28 14.14
N ILE A 102 -13.10 7.20 13.20
CA ILE A 102 -14.25 7.27 12.31
C ILE A 102 -13.81 7.47 10.86
N ILE A 103 -14.75 7.24 9.95
CA ILE A 103 -14.62 7.62 8.55
C ILE A 103 -15.50 8.83 8.32
N ILE A 104 -14.92 9.92 7.79
CA ILE A 104 -15.67 11.12 7.40
C ILE A 104 -15.74 11.16 5.87
N PRO A 105 -16.91 10.92 5.27
CA PRO A 105 -17.12 11.13 3.84
C PRO A 105 -17.03 12.63 3.50
N SER A 106 -16.44 12.94 2.35
CA SER A 106 -16.36 14.29 1.80
C SER A 106 -16.46 14.22 0.27
N THR A 107 -16.53 15.38 -0.40
CA THR A 107 -16.57 15.46 -1.86
C THR A 107 -15.21 15.84 -2.45
N SER A 108 -15.02 15.62 -3.76
CA SER A 108 -13.74 15.90 -4.44
C SER A 108 -13.31 17.37 -4.42
N ASN A 109 -14.27 18.27 -4.22
CA ASN A 109 -14.06 19.72 -4.27
C ASN A 109 -13.94 20.33 -2.87
N GLU A 110 -14.14 19.53 -1.83
CA GLU A 110 -14.03 19.96 -0.45
C GLU A 110 -12.60 19.80 0.06
N LYS A 111 -12.23 20.70 0.96
CA LYS A 111 -11.00 20.53 1.73
C LYS A 111 -11.17 19.34 2.68
N ALA A 112 -10.09 18.59 2.88
CA ALA A 112 -10.05 17.55 3.90
C ALA A 112 -10.55 18.07 5.27
N PRO A 113 -11.37 17.30 5.98
CA PRO A 113 -11.83 17.65 7.33
C PRO A 113 -10.66 17.86 8.29
N THR A 114 -10.79 18.79 9.23
CA THR A 114 -9.73 19.08 10.20
C THR A 114 -9.43 17.90 11.14
N GLU A 115 -10.44 17.09 11.42
CA GLU A 115 -10.42 15.88 12.25
C GLU A 115 -9.62 14.75 11.59
N ALA A 116 -9.35 14.87 10.29
CA ALA A 116 -8.57 13.93 9.49
C ALA A 116 -7.09 14.30 9.38
N GLU A 117 -6.63 15.37 10.05
CA GLU A 117 -5.21 15.75 10.08
C GLU A 117 -4.45 14.94 11.15
N PHE A 118 -3.35 14.30 10.73
CA PHE A 118 -2.47 13.53 11.60
C PHE A 118 -1.02 13.98 11.52
N ARG A 119 -0.28 13.76 12.61
CA ARG A 119 1.19 13.73 12.64
C ARG A 119 1.67 12.30 12.69
N ALA A 120 2.61 11.95 11.82
CA ALA A 120 3.34 10.69 11.93
C ALA A 120 4.48 10.86 12.95
N GLN A 121 4.48 10.02 13.99
CA GLN A 121 5.53 10.02 15.01
C GLN A 121 6.29 8.70 15.01
N ASP A 122 7.60 8.74 15.27
CA ASP A 122 8.41 7.54 15.31
C ASP A 122 8.12 6.69 16.56
N VAL A 123 8.15 5.36 16.37
CA VAL A 123 8.13 4.41 17.49
C VAL A 123 9.56 4.25 17.99
N LEU A 124 9.82 4.63 19.25
CA LEU A 124 11.14 4.47 19.85
C LEU A 124 11.58 2.99 19.80
N GLY A 125 12.78 2.73 19.28
CA GLY A 125 13.31 1.37 19.12
C GLY A 125 12.80 0.61 17.90
N SER A 126 12.03 1.25 17.00
CA SER A 126 11.65 0.69 15.70
C SER A 126 12.00 1.65 14.58
N ALA A 127 12.70 1.15 13.56
CA ALA A 127 13.01 1.92 12.35
C ALA A 127 11.89 1.87 11.29
N GLN A 128 10.86 1.04 11.50
CA GLN A 128 9.87 0.70 10.47
C GLN A 128 8.44 1.06 10.85
N ALA A 129 8.20 1.49 12.10
CA ALA A 129 6.87 1.72 12.61
C ALA A 129 6.66 3.17 13.06
N ILE A 130 5.44 3.65 12.84
CA ILE A 130 4.99 4.98 13.26
C ILE A 130 3.72 4.90 14.11
N TYR A 131 3.47 5.97 14.85
CA TYR A 131 2.16 6.32 15.38
C TYR A 131 1.51 7.39 14.51
N LEU A 132 0.18 7.37 14.39
CA LEU A 132 -0.61 8.44 13.78
C LEU A 132 -1.34 9.21 14.89
N GLU A 133 -0.81 10.37 15.26
CA GLU A 133 -1.43 11.26 16.26
C GLU A 133 -2.40 12.22 15.60
N SER A 134 -3.61 12.37 16.15
CA SER A 134 -4.56 13.40 15.70
C SER A 134 -4.04 14.80 16.01
N VAL A 135 -4.11 15.69 15.01
CA VAL A 135 -3.85 17.12 15.19
C VAL A 135 -5.03 17.81 15.87
N HIS A 136 -6.26 17.39 15.54
CA HIS A 136 -7.49 17.95 16.10
C HIS A 136 -7.70 17.55 17.57
N MET A 137 -7.31 16.32 17.92
CA MET A 137 -7.31 15.82 19.29
C MET A 137 -5.88 15.43 19.72
N PRO A 138 -5.02 16.39 20.11
CA PRO A 138 -3.64 16.09 20.51
C PRO A 138 -3.56 15.04 21.62
N GLY A 139 -2.59 14.12 21.52
CA GLY A 139 -2.46 12.99 22.43
C GLY A 139 -3.37 11.79 22.13
N TYR A 140 -4.22 11.86 21.10
CA TYR A 140 -4.98 10.71 20.61
C TYR A 140 -4.31 10.09 19.38
N PHE A 141 -4.25 8.77 19.35
CA PHE A 141 -3.60 7.97 18.31
C PHE A 141 -4.59 7.00 17.68
N VAL A 142 -4.40 6.72 16.39
CA VAL A 142 -5.14 5.66 15.70
C VAL A 142 -4.67 4.32 16.27
N ASN A 143 -5.55 3.60 16.99
CA ASN A 143 -5.22 2.31 17.60
C ASN A 143 -6.27 1.24 17.29
N PHE A 144 -5.81 0.01 17.04
CA PHE A 144 -6.65 -1.18 16.86
C PHE A 144 -6.17 -2.31 17.77
N ASN A 145 -7.13 -3.05 18.30
CA ASN A 145 -6.89 -4.21 19.16
C ASN A 145 -6.23 -5.35 18.33
N ASP A 146 -5.79 -6.43 18.98
CA ASP A 146 -5.20 -7.57 18.25
C ASP A 146 -6.20 -8.22 17.26
N ASP A 147 -7.51 -8.13 17.52
CA ASP A 147 -8.56 -8.58 16.59
C ASP A 147 -8.84 -7.61 15.43
N GLY A 148 -8.10 -6.49 15.35
CA GLY A 148 -8.27 -5.47 14.32
C GLY A 148 -9.46 -4.53 14.52
N VAL A 149 -10.20 -4.65 15.61
CA VAL A 149 -11.29 -3.72 15.96
C VAL A 149 -10.71 -2.41 16.51
N PRO A 150 -11.26 -1.22 16.16
CA PRO A 150 -10.87 0.04 16.77
C PRO A 150 -10.88 -0.01 18.30
N SER A 151 -9.85 0.55 18.92
CA SER A 151 -9.79 0.64 20.37
C SER A 151 -10.76 1.69 20.94
N GLU A 152 -11.15 1.51 22.19
CA GLU A 152 -11.93 2.50 22.95
C GLU A 152 -11.11 3.76 23.28
N ASP A 153 -11.79 4.88 23.54
CA ASP A 153 -11.21 6.21 23.80
C ASP A 153 -9.97 6.17 24.69
N ILE A 154 -10.06 5.50 25.84
CA ILE A 154 -8.95 5.47 26.82
C ILE A 154 -7.66 4.88 26.23
N LYS A 155 -7.78 3.90 25.35
CA LYS A 155 -6.64 3.26 24.70
C LYS A 155 -6.10 4.12 23.56
N LEU A 156 -6.90 4.99 22.95
CA LEU A 156 -6.41 5.94 21.94
C LEU A 156 -5.40 6.94 22.53
N LYS A 157 -5.36 7.14 23.86
CA LYS A 157 -4.41 8.05 24.52
C LYS A 157 -3.03 7.45 24.79
N THR A 158 -2.80 6.21 24.35
CA THR A 158 -1.60 5.45 24.68
C THR A 158 -0.77 5.14 23.45
N LYS A 159 0.55 5.24 23.60
CA LYS A 159 1.55 4.84 22.60
C LYS A 159 2.00 3.42 22.87
N GLU A 160 1.12 2.47 22.60
CA GLU A 160 1.36 1.04 22.77
C GLU A 160 1.40 0.32 21.42
N LYS A 161 1.67 -0.99 21.43
CA LYS A 161 1.69 -1.85 20.23
C LYS A 161 0.44 -1.66 19.35
N PHE A 162 -0.72 -1.40 19.95
CA PHE A 162 -2.01 -1.21 19.27
C PHE A 162 -2.05 0.00 18.32
N GLY A 163 -1.15 0.97 18.48
CA GLY A 163 -1.05 2.17 17.64
C GLY A 163 0.10 2.18 16.65
N GLN A 164 0.85 1.09 16.54
CA GLN A 164 2.04 1.04 15.72
C GLN A 164 1.71 0.50 14.34
N PHE A 165 2.08 1.27 13.31
CA PHE A 165 1.86 0.90 11.92
C PHE A 165 3.16 0.88 11.14
N GLU A 166 3.33 -0.16 10.34
CA GLU A 166 4.28 -0.16 9.23
C GLU A 166 3.58 0.38 7.98
N ILE A 167 4.33 1.09 7.13
CA ILE A 167 3.79 1.65 5.88
C ILE A 167 4.26 0.81 4.71
N GLN A 168 3.31 0.32 3.93
CA GLN A 168 3.59 -0.32 2.65
C GLN A 168 3.16 0.60 1.50
N LEU A 169 4.08 0.85 0.56
CA LEU A 169 3.76 1.56 -0.68
C LEU A 169 3.03 0.62 -1.66
N ILE A 170 1.92 1.10 -2.23
CA ILE A 170 1.15 0.40 -3.27
C ILE A 170 1.39 1.02 -4.63
N ALA A 171 1.40 2.36 -4.71
CA ALA A 171 1.67 3.09 -5.95
C ALA A 171 2.27 4.46 -5.63
N TYR A 172 3.20 4.91 -6.48
CA TYR A 172 3.70 6.28 -6.45
C TYR A 172 2.67 7.25 -7.02
N GLY A 173 2.62 8.45 -6.46
CA GLY A 173 1.85 9.54 -7.03
C GLY A 173 2.39 9.98 -8.40
N PRO A 174 1.54 10.57 -9.27
CA PRO A 174 1.98 11.08 -10.56
C PRO A 174 3.10 12.10 -10.39
N GLY A 175 4.20 11.92 -11.13
CA GLY A 175 5.37 12.79 -11.07
C GLY A 175 6.37 12.47 -9.95
N ILE A 176 6.07 11.52 -9.05
CA ILE A 176 7.02 11.02 -8.05
C ILE A 176 7.76 9.83 -8.67
N GLN A 177 8.99 10.04 -9.13
CA GLN A 177 9.88 8.93 -9.46
C GLN A 177 10.52 8.39 -8.18
N PRO A 178 10.80 7.08 -8.09
CA PRO A 178 11.69 6.57 -7.04
C PRO A 178 12.98 7.39 -7.09
N GLU A 179 13.48 7.85 -5.94
CA GLU A 179 14.85 8.34 -5.86
C GLU A 179 15.72 7.26 -6.48
N LYS A 180 16.46 7.62 -7.54
CA LYS A 180 17.48 6.74 -8.08
C LYS A 180 18.45 6.53 -6.95
N ASP A 181 18.35 5.39 -6.27
CA ASP A 181 19.39 4.94 -5.36
C ASP A 181 20.70 5.06 -6.14
N ASP A 182 21.66 5.78 -5.57
CA ASP A 182 23.01 5.98 -6.12
C ASP A 182 23.71 4.63 -6.11
N GLN A 183 23.30 3.75 -7.02
CA GLN A 183 24.00 2.53 -7.31
C GLN A 183 25.16 2.95 -8.20
N THR A 184 26.34 3.06 -7.57
CA THR A 184 27.60 2.84 -8.27
C THR A 184 27.57 1.39 -8.75
N ILE A 185 26.87 1.12 -9.85
CA ILE A 185 26.88 -0.16 -10.54
C ILE A 185 28.21 -0.20 -11.27
N GLU A 186 29.14 -1.02 -10.78
CA GLU A 186 30.21 -1.54 -11.63
C GLU A 186 29.55 -2.17 -12.85
N LYS A 187 29.78 -1.57 -14.02
CA LYS A 187 29.28 -2.06 -15.31
C LYS A 187 29.64 -3.54 -15.46
N SER A 188 28.64 -4.41 -15.36
CA SER A 188 28.65 -5.68 -16.07
C SER A 188 27.72 -5.50 -17.26
N ASP A 189 28.29 -5.65 -18.46
CA ASP A 189 27.56 -5.60 -19.72
C ASP A 189 26.56 -6.77 -19.77
N GLU A 190 25.30 -6.51 -19.45
CA GLU A 190 24.22 -7.46 -19.68
C GLU A 190 23.19 -6.84 -20.63
N LEU A 191 23.08 -7.46 -21.81
CA LEU A 191 22.22 -7.08 -22.92
C LEU A 191 20.76 -6.94 -22.44
N ALA A 192 20.18 -5.75 -22.61
CA ALA A 192 18.79 -5.50 -22.28
C ALA A 192 17.84 -6.43 -23.06
N PRO A 193 16.83 -7.05 -22.42
CA PRO A 193 15.80 -7.79 -23.13
C PRO A 193 14.94 -6.83 -23.97
N PRO A 194 14.43 -7.26 -25.14
CA PRO A 194 13.71 -6.38 -26.05
C PRO A 194 12.34 -5.97 -25.47
N PRO A 195 11.84 -4.78 -25.85
CA PRO A 195 10.56 -4.26 -25.35
C PRO A 195 9.36 -5.07 -25.88
N TYR A 196 8.33 -5.17 -25.03
CA TYR A 196 7.12 -6.01 -25.15
C TYR A 196 6.20 -5.75 -26.37
N TRP A 197 6.52 -4.79 -27.24
CA TRP A 197 5.76 -4.50 -28.47
C TRP A 197 6.38 -5.10 -29.74
N ALA A 198 7.55 -5.74 -29.65
CA ALA A 198 8.24 -6.35 -30.80
C ALA A 198 7.72 -7.76 -31.19
N ALA A 199 6.73 -8.32 -30.49
CA ALA A 199 6.24 -9.68 -30.72
C ALA A 199 5.10 -9.80 -31.77
N ALA A 200 4.82 -8.74 -32.55
CA ALA A 200 3.74 -8.74 -33.55
C ALA A 200 4.21 -8.68 -35.02
N ALA A 201 5.47 -8.99 -35.30
CA ALA A 201 5.99 -9.06 -36.67
C ALA A 201 6.91 -10.29 -36.84
N ASN A 202 6.32 -11.49 -36.88
CA ASN A 202 6.84 -12.65 -37.60
C ASN A 202 5.82 -13.79 -37.55
N ALA A 203 4.69 -13.57 -38.21
CA ALA A 203 3.76 -14.63 -38.60
C ALA A 203 3.42 -14.45 -40.08
N SER A 204 4.44 -14.46 -40.94
CA SER A 204 4.27 -14.68 -42.37
C SER A 204 5.57 -15.22 -42.95
N ASN A 205 5.43 -16.28 -43.76
CA ASN A 205 6.43 -16.96 -44.58
C ASN A 205 6.84 -18.34 -44.07
N ASN A 206 6.00 -19.32 -44.38
CA ASN A 206 6.46 -20.68 -44.60
C ASN A 206 6.26 -21.01 -46.08
N PRO A 207 7.32 -21.02 -46.92
CA PRO A 207 7.24 -21.57 -48.26
C PRO A 207 7.53 -23.08 -48.23
N SER A 208 6.68 -23.80 -48.94
CA SER A 208 6.80 -25.18 -49.39
C SER A 208 8.20 -25.56 -49.90
N HIS A 209 8.65 -26.80 -49.64
CA HIS A 209 9.22 -27.64 -50.69
C HIS A 209 9.05 -29.14 -50.40
N THR A 210 8.60 -29.82 -51.45
CA THR A 210 8.46 -31.25 -51.72
C THR A 210 9.79 -32.00 -51.69
N GLU A 211 9.77 -33.28 -51.31
CA GLU A 211 10.47 -34.32 -52.08
C GLU A 211 9.88 -35.72 -51.82
N SER A 212 9.67 -36.43 -52.93
CA SER A 212 9.23 -37.81 -53.06
C SER A 212 10.38 -38.78 -52.84
N ASN A 213 10.11 -39.99 -52.31
CA ASN A 213 10.62 -41.19 -52.98
C ASN A 213 9.83 -42.45 -52.61
N SER A 214 9.63 -43.25 -53.65
CA SER A 214 9.02 -44.56 -53.68
C SER A 214 10.07 -45.63 -53.37
N THR A 215 9.69 -46.71 -52.69
CA THR A 215 10.00 -48.07 -53.14
C THR A 215 9.15 -49.10 -52.41
N SER A 216 8.72 -50.06 -53.21
CA SER A 216 7.90 -51.23 -52.98
C SER A 216 8.51 -52.28 -52.04
N SER A 217 7.64 -52.97 -51.30
CA SER A 217 7.56 -54.44 -51.21
C SER A 217 6.15 -54.82 -50.82
#